data_AF-A0AAW5Y6Y5-F1
#
_entry.id   AF-A0AAW5Y6Y5-F1
#
_cell.length_a   1.000
_cell.length_b   1.000
_cell.length_c   1.000
_cell.angle_alpha   90.00
_cell.angle_beta   90.00
_cell.angle_gamma   90.00
#
_symmetry.space_group_name_H-M   'P 1'
#
loop_
_entity.id
_entity.type
_entity.pdbx_description
1 polymer ?
#
loop_
_entity_poly.entity_id
_entity_poly.type
_entity_poly.pdbx_seq_one_letter_code
_entity_poly.pdbx_strand_id
1 'polypeptide(L)'
;MEQYMNDHAFYYERYLIKNYNSRVVLAMIKLMNGNRKSSFTISQLSKISGESKHVTKTTVYKMLDEYMINKLRIEFIPAEYSANEIFVVQFPLKMEDFSYLYEFEIDELLDLDNAEVKVFLSLFGLMKNSNDYKLKRIKYISIGRDTIARLSGVKNLNTLSEAIESLEEKEWLKIIDKGNNLKTKNTKYELLKDYKIR
;
A
#
# COMPACT_ATOMS: atom_id res chain seq x y z
N MET A 1 -6.93 22.88 -10.46
CA MET A 1 -7.72 22.43 -9.28
C MET A 1 -7.62 20.91 -9.07
N GLU A 2 -7.17 20.13 -10.07
CA GLU A 2 -6.95 18.67 -10.00
C GLU A 2 -5.78 18.25 -9.08
N GLN A 3 -4.71 19.04 -9.01
CA GLN A 3 -3.50 18.67 -8.25
C GLN A 3 -3.76 18.46 -6.74
N TYR A 4 -4.69 19.23 -6.16
CA TYR A 4 -5.04 19.15 -4.73
C TYR A 4 -5.89 17.90 -4.39
N MET A 5 -6.69 17.39 -5.33
CA MET A 5 -7.45 16.15 -5.11
C MET A 5 -6.55 14.92 -5.20
N ASN A 6 -5.62 14.92 -6.16
CA ASN A 6 -4.67 13.83 -6.39
C ASN A 6 -3.73 13.63 -5.18
N ASP A 7 -3.29 14.71 -4.54
CA ASP A 7 -2.44 14.64 -3.33
C ASP A 7 -3.20 14.07 -2.12
N HIS A 8 -4.51 14.34 -2.02
CA HIS A 8 -5.33 13.93 -0.87
C HIS A 8 -5.69 12.44 -0.93
N ALA A 9 -5.92 11.89 -2.12
CA ALA A 9 -6.23 10.47 -2.28
C ALA A 9 -4.99 9.59 -2.09
N PHE A 10 -3.84 10.02 -2.61
CA PHE A 10 -2.54 9.41 -2.35
C PHE A 10 -2.17 9.37 -0.86
N TYR A 11 -2.57 10.40 -0.10
CA TYR A 11 -2.37 10.45 1.34
C TYR A 11 -3.18 9.38 2.09
N TYR A 12 -4.41 9.10 1.66
CA TYR A 12 -5.24 8.04 2.23
C TYR A 12 -4.70 6.64 1.89
N GLU A 13 -4.24 6.41 0.66
CA GLU A 13 -3.58 5.15 0.27
C GLU A 13 -2.38 4.85 1.17
N ARG A 14 -1.50 5.85 1.35
CA ARG A 14 -0.34 5.72 2.24
C ARG A 14 -0.76 5.45 3.67
N TYR A 15 -1.81 6.08 4.16
CA TYR A 15 -2.33 5.83 5.51
C TYR A 15 -2.83 4.39 5.64
N LEU A 16 -3.61 3.90 4.68
CA LEU A 16 -4.17 2.54 4.72
C LEU A 16 -3.06 1.48 4.62
N ILE A 17 -2.19 1.61 3.62
CA ILE A 17 -1.04 0.71 3.42
C ILE A 17 -0.14 0.70 4.66
N LYS A 18 0.12 1.86 5.27
CA LYS A 18 0.93 1.95 6.49
C LYS A 18 0.28 1.26 7.70
N ASN A 19 -1.01 1.49 7.94
CA ASN A 19 -1.66 1.15 9.22
C ASN A 19 -2.36 -0.22 9.25
N TYR A 20 -2.63 -0.82 8.09
CA TYR A 20 -3.31 -2.12 7.95
C TYR A 20 -2.43 -3.15 7.23
N ASN A 21 -2.91 -4.38 7.06
CA ASN A 21 -2.24 -5.34 6.20
C ASN A 21 -2.41 -4.89 4.74
N SER A 22 -1.31 -4.57 4.08
CA SER A 22 -1.29 -3.97 2.73
C SER A 22 -1.75 -4.94 1.66
N ARG A 23 -1.52 -6.25 1.81
CA ARG A 23 -2.03 -7.27 0.87
C ARG A 23 -3.55 -7.35 0.95
N VAL A 24 -4.13 -7.26 2.14
CA VAL A 24 -5.59 -7.16 2.31
C VAL A 24 -6.14 -5.89 1.67
N VAL A 25 -5.49 -4.74 1.89
CA VAL A 25 -5.90 -3.47 1.26
C VAL A 25 -5.83 -3.55 -0.27
N LEU A 26 -4.76 -4.09 -0.84
CA LEU A 26 -4.61 -4.28 -2.29
C LEU A 26 -5.68 -5.24 -2.85
N ALA A 27 -5.98 -6.33 -2.16
CA ALA A 27 -7.05 -7.26 -2.55
C ALA A 27 -8.43 -6.60 -2.55
N MET A 28 -8.69 -5.70 -1.59
CA MET A 28 -9.91 -4.89 -1.57
C MET A 28 -9.96 -3.98 -2.80
N ILE A 29 -8.87 -3.26 -3.10
CA ILE A 29 -8.79 -2.38 -4.28
C ILE A 29 -9.01 -3.19 -5.57
N LYS A 30 -8.39 -4.38 -5.68
CA LYS A 30 -8.58 -5.29 -6.82
C LYS A 30 -10.05 -5.70 -6.98
N LEU A 31 -10.68 -6.16 -5.90
CA LEU A 31 -12.09 -6.59 -5.92
C LEU A 31 -13.07 -5.44 -6.21
N MET A 32 -12.69 -4.21 -5.87
CA MET A 32 -13.49 -3.04 -6.21
C MET A 32 -13.45 -2.75 -7.72
N ASN A 33 -12.29 -2.96 -8.37
CA ASN A 33 -12.10 -2.75 -9.81
C ASN A 33 -12.69 -1.41 -10.31
N GLY A 34 -12.40 -0.31 -9.61
CA GLY A 34 -12.91 1.04 -9.94
C GLY A 34 -14.39 1.28 -9.66
N ASN A 35 -15.15 0.26 -9.22
CA ASN A 35 -16.56 0.42 -8.87
C ASN A 35 -16.70 1.01 -7.46
N ARG A 36 -17.55 2.04 -7.34
CA ARG A 36 -17.85 2.72 -6.06
C ARG A 36 -18.76 1.92 -5.13
N LYS A 37 -19.37 0.85 -5.65
CA LYS A 37 -20.28 -0.04 -4.93
C LYS A 37 -19.87 -1.47 -5.25
N SER A 38 -18.97 -2.02 -4.43
CA SER A 38 -18.53 -3.40 -4.55
C SER A 38 -18.70 -4.11 -3.22
N SER A 39 -19.11 -5.36 -3.27
CA SER A 39 -19.31 -6.23 -2.12
C SER A 39 -18.49 -7.49 -2.28
N PHE A 40 -17.73 -7.84 -1.25
CA PHE A 40 -16.92 -9.04 -1.21
C PHE A 40 -16.85 -9.59 0.20
N THR A 41 -16.69 -10.91 0.30
CA THR A 41 -16.59 -11.61 1.57
C THR A 41 -15.16 -11.65 2.12
N ILE A 42 -15.02 -11.93 3.42
CA ILE A 42 -13.70 -12.18 4.04
C ILE A 42 -13.00 -13.36 3.35
N SER A 43 -13.76 -14.38 2.96
CA SER A 43 -13.20 -15.53 2.23
C SER A 43 -12.67 -15.16 0.84
N GLN A 44 -13.36 -14.30 0.09
CA GLN A 44 -12.88 -13.79 -1.20
C GLN A 44 -11.63 -12.91 -1.03
N LEU A 45 -11.62 -12.02 -0.03
CA LEU A 45 -10.47 -11.19 0.29
C LEU A 45 -9.24 -11.99 0.71
N SER A 46 -9.43 -12.97 1.58
CA SER A 46 -8.35 -13.86 2.04
C SER A 46 -7.74 -14.63 0.87
N LYS A 47 -8.59 -15.10 -0.07
CA LYS A 47 -8.12 -15.78 -1.28
C LYS A 47 -7.26 -14.88 -2.17
N ILE A 48 -7.68 -13.64 -2.42
CA ILE A 48 -6.98 -12.71 -3.32
C ILE A 48 -5.73 -12.13 -2.67
N SER A 49 -5.80 -11.78 -1.38
CA SER A 49 -4.65 -11.27 -0.63
C SER A 49 -3.60 -12.34 -0.36
N GLY A 50 -3.92 -13.63 -0.46
CA GLY A 50 -3.05 -14.73 -0.02
C GLY A 50 -2.85 -14.80 1.50
N GLU A 51 -3.58 -13.99 2.26
CA GLU A 51 -3.50 -13.92 3.72
C GLU A 51 -4.47 -14.90 4.37
N SER A 52 -4.19 -15.30 5.61
CA SER A 52 -5.12 -16.14 6.37
C SER A 52 -6.46 -15.44 6.60
N LYS A 53 -7.54 -16.23 6.73
CA LYS A 53 -8.87 -15.69 7.08
C LYS A 53 -8.84 -14.89 8.38
N HIS A 54 -8.02 -15.30 9.35
CA HIS A 54 -7.88 -14.58 10.62
C HIS A 54 -7.25 -13.19 10.41
N VAL A 55 -6.12 -13.10 9.70
CA VAL A 55 -5.45 -11.83 9.41
C VAL A 55 -6.36 -10.90 8.61
N THR A 56 -7.04 -11.44 7.59
CA THR A 56 -8.01 -10.70 6.76
C THR A 56 -9.14 -10.14 7.62
N LYS A 57 -9.76 -11.00 8.44
CA LYS A 57 -10.85 -10.64 9.35
C LYS A 57 -10.41 -9.52 10.30
N THR A 58 -9.31 -9.70 11.02
CA THR A 58 -8.80 -8.71 11.98
C THR A 58 -8.45 -7.38 11.30
N THR A 59 -7.89 -7.43 10.09
CA THR A 59 -7.57 -6.20 9.33
C THR A 59 -8.82 -5.43 8.97
N VAL A 60 -9.84 -6.10 8.42
CA VAL A 60 -11.12 -5.49 8.06
C VAL A 60 -11.80 -4.91 9.30
N TYR A 61 -11.88 -5.66 10.41
CA TYR A 61 -12.45 -5.15 11.66
C TYR A 61 -11.70 -3.94 12.22
N LYS A 62 -10.37 -3.94 12.19
CA LYS A 62 -9.59 -2.77 12.62
C LYS A 62 -9.89 -1.53 11.76
N MET A 63 -10.04 -1.69 10.45
CA MET A 63 -10.42 -0.59 9.55
C MET A 63 -11.81 -0.04 9.89
N LEU A 64 -12.72 -0.90 10.37
CA LEU A 64 -14.07 -0.55 10.79
C LEU A 64 -14.12 0.14 12.14
N ASP A 65 -13.33 -0.32 13.11
CA ASP A 65 -13.28 0.28 14.43
C ASP A 65 -12.64 1.68 14.36
N GLU A 66 -11.58 1.83 13.57
CA GLU A 66 -10.92 3.12 13.36
C GLU A 66 -11.74 4.09 12.48
N TYR A 67 -12.79 3.60 11.81
CA TYR A 67 -13.74 4.40 11.03
C TYR A 67 -14.65 5.31 11.90
N MET A 68 -14.86 5.01 13.18
CA MET A 68 -15.54 5.95 14.11
C MET A 68 -14.81 7.31 14.23
N ILE A 69 -13.57 7.43 13.75
CA ILE A 69 -12.77 8.65 13.81
C ILE A 69 -12.68 9.38 12.45
N ASN A 70 -12.94 8.73 11.30
CA ASN A 70 -12.45 9.24 9.99
C ASN A 70 -13.42 9.24 8.76
N LYS A 71 -14.74 9.16 8.92
CA LYS A 71 -15.72 9.37 7.81
C LYS A 71 -15.63 8.45 6.55
N LEU A 72 -14.87 7.35 6.59
CA LEU A 72 -14.88 6.20 5.64
C LEU A 72 -16.14 5.30 5.69
N ARG A 73 -17.27 5.69 5.07
CA ARG A 73 -18.53 4.90 5.13
C ARG A 73 -18.46 3.54 4.45
N ILE A 74 -18.04 2.53 5.21
CA ILE A 74 -18.26 1.11 4.94
C ILE A 74 -19.72 0.82 5.30
N GLU A 75 -20.60 0.82 4.29
CA GLU A 75 -22.00 0.42 4.45
C GLU A 75 -22.11 -1.09 4.37
N PHE A 76 -22.72 -1.66 5.40
CA PHE A 76 -22.95 -3.08 5.50
C PHE A 76 -24.34 -3.44 5.00
N ILE A 77 -24.39 -4.21 3.91
CA ILE A 77 -25.58 -4.97 3.51
C ILE A 77 -25.43 -6.35 4.15
N PRO A 78 -26.42 -6.83 4.93
CA PRO A 78 -26.43 -8.20 5.44
C PRO A 78 -26.28 -9.19 4.28
N ALA A 79 -25.39 -10.17 4.43
CA ALA A 79 -25.21 -11.19 3.41
C ALA A 79 -26.49 -12.05 3.31
N GLU A 80 -27.22 -11.96 2.20
CA GLU A 80 -28.33 -12.88 1.93
C GLU A 80 -27.85 -14.35 1.73
N TYR A 81 -26.53 -14.59 1.55
CA TYR A 81 -25.99 -15.87 1.09
C TYR A 81 -24.84 -16.47 1.93
N SER A 82 -24.56 -16.00 3.16
CA SER A 82 -23.49 -16.60 3.99
C SER A 82 -23.84 -16.58 5.49
N ALA A 83 -24.03 -17.76 6.07
CA ALA A 83 -24.31 -17.95 7.50
C ALA A 83 -23.17 -17.52 8.44
N ASN A 84 -22.01 -17.09 7.91
CA ASN A 84 -20.78 -16.85 8.69
C ASN A 84 -20.08 -15.50 8.39
N GLU A 85 -20.63 -14.64 7.54
CA GLU A 85 -19.99 -13.39 7.11
C GLU A 85 -21.03 -12.25 7.06
N ILE A 86 -20.72 -11.09 7.66
CA ILE A 86 -21.73 -10.08 7.99
C ILE A 86 -21.77 -8.92 6.96
N PHE A 87 -20.76 -8.75 6.09
CA PHE A 87 -20.37 -7.40 5.70
C PHE A 87 -19.86 -7.17 4.27
N VAL A 88 -20.41 -6.12 3.63
CA VAL A 88 -19.95 -5.46 2.38
C VAL A 88 -18.95 -4.34 2.73
N VAL A 89 -17.81 -4.27 2.04
CA VAL A 89 -16.88 -3.13 2.21
C VAL A 89 -17.05 -2.12 1.08
N GLN A 90 -17.65 -0.97 1.40
CA GLN A 90 -17.79 0.15 0.48
C GLN A 90 -16.87 1.31 0.93
N PHE A 91 -16.12 1.93 0.01
CA PHE A 91 -15.40 3.16 0.30
C PHE A 91 -16.23 4.37 -0.17
N PRO A 92 -16.28 5.48 0.59
CA PRO A 92 -17.12 6.65 0.26
C PRO A 92 -16.52 7.56 -0.83
N LEU A 93 -15.29 7.30 -1.28
CA LEU A 93 -14.64 8.07 -2.34
C LEU A 93 -14.69 7.30 -3.66
N LYS A 94 -14.78 8.03 -4.77
CA LYS A 94 -14.64 7.45 -6.11
C LYS A 94 -13.23 6.87 -6.19
N MET A 95 -13.09 5.56 -6.33
CA MET A 95 -11.74 4.96 -6.40
C MET A 95 -11.00 5.19 -7.72
N GLU A 96 -11.62 5.91 -8.66
CA GLU A 96 -10.95 6.62 -9.74
C GLU A 96 -9.80 7.50 -9.21
N ASP A 97 -9.90 7.96 -7.96
CA ASP A 97 -8.88 8.74 -7.25
C ASP A 97 -7.90 7.87 -6.42
N PHE A 98 -8.12 6.56 -6.32
CA PHE A 98 -7.50 5.63 -5.34
C PHE A 98 -6.66 4.51 -6.00
N SER A 99 -6.45 4.64 -7.30
CA SER A 99 -5.78 3.65 -8.14
C SER A 99 -5.01 4.39 -9.22
N TYR A 100 -3.82 4.85 -8.84
CA TYR A 100 -2.74 5.02 -9.81
C TYR A 100 -2.23 3.67 -10.35
N LEU A 101 -2.64 2.57 -9.70
CA LEU A 101 -2.21 1.21 -10.02
C LEU A 101 -3.21 0.51 -10.93
N TYR A 102 -2.74 0.01 -12.08
CA TYR A 102 -3.52 -0.92 -12.91
C TYR A 102 -3.69 -2.26 -12.20
N GLU A 103 -4.70 -3.04 -12.60
CA GLU A 103 -4.93 -4.38 -12.05
C GLU A 103 -3.67 -5.27 -12.12
N PHE A 104 -2.91 -5.21 -13.22
CA PHE A 104 -1.67 -5.97 -13.34
C PHE A 104 -0.59 -5.51 -12.35
N GLU A 105 -0.54 -4.21 -12.00
CA GLU A 105 0.41 -3.68 -11.02
C GLU A 105 0.01 -4.10 -9.61
N ILE A 106 -1.30 -4.20 -9.33
CA ILE A 106 -1.82 -4.77 -8.08
C ILE A 106 -1.44 -6.26 -8.00
N ASP A 107 -1.51 -6.99 -9.10
CA ASP A 107 -1.15 -8.41 -9.14
C ASP A 107 0.33 -8.64 -8.87
N GLU A 108 1.21 -7.86 -9.49
CA GLU A 108 2.65 -7.90 -9.15
C GLU A 108 2.89 -7.60 -7.66
N LEU A 109 2.18 -6.61 -7.10
CA LEU A 109 2.32 -6.26 -5.67
C LEU A 109 1.76 -7.35 -4.75
N LEU A 110 0.76 -8.12 -5.17
CA LEU A 110 0.21 -9.23 -4.39
C LEU A 110 1.15 -10.44 -4.34
N ASP A 111 2.19 -10.50 -5.17
CA ASP A 111 3.26 -11.50 -5.07
C ASP A 111 4.28 -11.17 -3.96
N LEU A 112 4.26 -9.93 -3.43
CA LEU A 112 5.13 -9.47 -2.35
C LEU A 112 4.48 -9.63 -0.98
N ASP A 113 5.26 -9.97 0.05
CA ASP A 113 4.80 -10.00 1.42
C ASP A 113 4.33 -8.62 1.92
N ASN A 114 3.63 -8.61 3.05
CA ASN A 114 3.07 -7.37 3.59
C ASN A 114 4.12 -6.30 3.93
N ALA A 115 5.32 -6.67 4.39
CA ALA A 115 6.39 -5.72 4.71
C ALA A 115 7.04 -5.17 3.43
N GLU A 116 7.26 -6.03 2.44
CA GLU A 116 7.77 -5.69 1.11
C GLU A 116 6.86 -4.67 0.42
N VAL A 117 5.54 -4.93 0.38
CA VAL A 117 4.56 -3.98 -0.18
C VAL A 117 4.65 -2.63 0.52
N LYS A 118 4.70 -2.61 1.86
CA LYS A 118 4.79 -1.36 2.64
C LYS A 118 6.05 -0.58 2.33
N VAL A 119 7.19 -1.25 2.25
CA VAL A 119 8.49 -0.63 1.96
C VAL A 119 8.50 -0.09 0.54
N PHE A 120 8.14 -0.93 -0.44
CA PHE A 120 8.15 -0.54 -1.85
C PHE A 120 7.22 0.65 -2.11
N LEU A 121 5.94 0.59 -1.71
CA LEU A 121 5.00 1.69 -1.93
C LEU A 121 5.39 2.98 -1.19
N SER A 122 6.06 2.86 -0.04
CA SER A 122 6.62 4.01 0.67
C SER A 122 7.75 4.68 -0.12
N LEU A 123 8.72 3.90 -0.60
CA LEU A 123 9.82 4.39 -1.43
C LEU A 123 9.32 4.96 -2.76
N PHE A 124 8.46 4.22 -3.44
CA PHE A 124 7.82 4.61 -4.70
C PHE A 124 7.11 5.94 -4.56
N GLY A 125 6.27 6.05 -3.53
CA GLY A 125 5.56 7.27 -3.22
C GLY A 125 6.44 8.49 -2.92
N LEU A 126 7.58 8.27 -2.27
CA LEU A 126 8.52 9.36 -1.97
C LEU A 126 9.25 9.80 -3.24
N MET A 127 9.75 8.84 -4.00
CA MET A 127 10.47 9.10 -5.24
C MET A 127 9.59 9.89 -6.20
N LYS A 128 8.36 9.44 -6.45
CA LYS A 128 7.43 10.08 -7.37
C LYS A 128 7.02 11.50 -6.96
N ASN A 129 6.97 11.77 -5.66
CA ASN A 129 6.65 13.09 -5.14
C ASN A 129 7.86 14.03 -5.06
N SER A 130 9.08 13.53 -5.26
CA SER A 130 10.28 14.36 -5.29
C SER A 130 10.32 15.26 -6.53
N ASN A 131 10.83 16.48 -6.36
CA ASN A 131 11.05 17.41 -7.48
C ASN A 131 12.04 16.85 -8.50
N ASP A 132 13.02 16.06 -8.06
CA ASP A 132 14.00 15.42 -8.94
C ASP A 132 13.35 14.39 -9.86
N TYR A 133 12.37 13.61 -9.38
CA TYR A 133 11.58 12.74 -10.26
C TYR A 133 10.70 13.57 -11.21
N LYS A 134 9.95 14.55 -10.69
CA LYS A 134 9.01 15.36 -11.48
C LYS A 134 9.69 16.16 -12.60
N LEU A 135 10.87 16.72 -12.33
CA LEU A 135 11.59 17.61 -13.26
C LEU A 135 12.66 16.88 -14.08
N LYS A 136 13.39 15.95 -13.48
CA LYS A 136 14.57 15.32 -14.08
C LYS A 136 14.38 13.82 -14.37
N ARG A 137 13.22 13.25 -14.04
CA ARG A 137 12.91 11.81 -14.16
C ARG A 137 13.93 10.91 -13.46
N ILE A 138 14.50 11.39 -12.36
CA ILE A 138 15.48 10.63 -11.58
C ILE A 138 14.77 9.50 -10.84
N LYS A 139 15.19 8.25 -11.09
CA LYS A 139 14.61 7.01 -10.51
C LYS A 139 15.27 6.53 -9.23
N TYR A 140 16.03 7.40 -8.56
CA TYR A 140 16.68 7.05 -7.31
C TYR A 140 16.33 8.04 -6.19
N ILE A 141 16.38 7.55 -4.95
CA ILE A 141 16.15 8.33 -3.73
C ILE A 141 17.24 8.00 -2.70
N SER A 142 17.76 9.04 -2.03
CA SER A 142 18.65 8.88 -0.89
C SER A 142 17.86 9.07 0.40
N ILE A 143 17.73 8.01 1.20
CA ILE A 143 16.88 8.01 2.39
C ILE A 143 17.41 7.03 3.45
N GLY A 144 17.31 7.42 4.72
CA GLY A 144 17.71 6.60 5.85
C GLY A 144 16.64 5.59 6.25
N ARG A 145 17.06 4.42 6.75
CA ARG A 145 16.17 3.33 7.19
C ARG A 145 15.12 3.77 8.21
N ASP A 146 15.47 4.65 9.14
CA ASP A 146 14.52 5.17 10.15
C ASP A 146 13.36 5.94 9.50
N THR A 147 13.64 6.66 8.41
CA THR A 147 12.60 7.37 7.66
C THR A 147 11.72 6.39 6.90
N ILE A 148 12.30 5.34 6.30
CA ILE A 148 11.54 4.26 5.66
C ILE A 148 10.64 3.59 6.70
N ALA A 149 11.18 3.17 7.85
CA ALA A 149 10.44 2.54 8.94
C ALA A 149 9.22 3.37 9.38
N ARG A 150 9.42 4.68 9.55
CA ARG A 150 8.38 5.62 9.96
C ARG A 150 7.27 5.77 8.92
N LEU A 151 7.62 5.75 7.63
CA LEU A 151 6.68 5.94 6.53
C LEU A 151 5.95 4.66 6.17
N SER A 152 6.66 3.53 6.12
CA SER A 152 6.09 2.21 5.81
C SER A 152 5.28 1.64 6.97
N GLY A 153 5.56 2.07 8.21
CA GLY A 153 4.96 1.49 9.40
C GLY A 153 5.61 0.16 9.83
N VAL A 154 6.64 -0.30 9.13
CA VAL A 154 7.46 -1.46 9.52
C VAL A 154 8.45 -1.01 10.60
N LYS A 155 8.02 -1.06 11.86
CA LYS A 155 8.80 -0.57 13.01
C LYS A 155 9.97 -1.47 13.40
N ASN A 156 9.89 -2.77 13.11
CA ASN A 156 10.97 -3.70 13.37
C ASN A 156 12.05 -3.55 12.30
N LEU A 157 13.26 -3.14 12.72
CA LEU A 157 14.38 -2.89 11.79
C LEU A 157 14.93 -4.15 11.12
N ASN A 158 14.80 -5.32 11.74
CA ASN A 158 15.21 -6.59 11.11
C ASN A 158 14.25 -6.92 9.98
N THR A 159 12.94 -6.91 10.24
CA THR A 159 11.91 -7.11 9.22
C THR A 159 12.00 -6.08 8.10
N LEU A 160 12.31 -4.82 8.42
CA LEU A 160 12.55 -3.79 7.42
C LEU A 160 13.76 -4.12 6.53
N SER A 161 14.84 -4.62 7.13
CA SER A 161 16.07 -4.95 6.40
C SER A 161 15.86 -6.16 5.50
N GLU A 162 15.22 -7.21 6.03
CA GLU A 162 14.83 -8.41 5.26
C GLU A 162 13.92 -8.04 4.09
N ALA A 163 12.92 -7.17 4.30
CA ALA A 163 12.06 -6.70 3.21
C ALA A 163 12.82 -5.90 2.14
N ILE A 164 13.77 -5.05 2.53
CA ILE A 164 14.60 -4.30 1.57
C ILE A 164 15.49 -5.25 0.77
N GLU A 165 16.12 -6.22 1.44
CA GLU A 165 16.99 -7.21 0.80
C GLU A 165 16.18 -8.12 -0.14
N SER A 166 15.00 -8.59 0.27
CA SER A 166 14.14 -9.41 -0.59
C SER A 166 13.61 -8.63 -1.80
N LEU A 167 13.27 -7.35 -1.64
CA LEU A 167 12.93 -6.47 -2.77
C LEU A 167 14.09 -6.25 -3.73
N GLU A 168 15.34 -6.23 -3.24
CA GLU A 168 16.53 -6.18 -4.08
C GLU A 168 16.72 -7.49 -4.86
N GLU A 169 16.61 -8.64 -4.18
CA GLU A 169 16.71 -9.97 -4.79
C GLU A 169 15.63 -10.22 -5.85
N LYS A 170 14.40 -9.73 -5.62
CA LYS A 170 13.28 -9.82 -6.58
C LYS A 170 13.36 -8.79 -7.71
N GLU A 171 14.42 -7.99 -7.76
CA GLU A 171 14.63 -6.93 -8.76
C GLU A 171 13.54 -5.83 -8.76
N TRP A 172 12.96 -5.53 -7.60
CA TRP A 172 12.02 -4.41 -7.44
C TRP A 172 12.74 -3.09 -7.17
N LEU A 173 13.88 -3.16 -6.49
CA LEU A 173 14.77 -2.05 -6.22
C LEU A 173 16.23 -2.48 -6.38
N LYS A 174 17.13 -1.51 -6.44
CA LYS A 174 18.57 -1.71 -6.41
C LYS A 174 19.22 -0.78 -5.39
N ILE A 175 20.09 -1.30 -4.54
CA ILE A 175 20.88 -0.46 -3.62
C ILE A 175 22.11 0.07 -4.38
N ILE A 176 22.08 1.36 -4.72
CA ILE A 176 23.18 2.01 -5.47
C ILE A 176 24.36 2.34 -4.54
N ASP A 177 24.07 2.80 -3.33
CA ASP A 177 25.08 3.21 -2.36
C ASP A 177 24.55 3.00 -0.93
N LYS A 178 25.29 2.25 -0.11
CA LYS A 178 24.92 1.97 1.28
C LYS A 178 25.17 3.17 2.22
N GLY A 179 25.85 4.21 1.76
CA GLY A 179 26.10 5.45 2.48
C GLY A 179 27.12 5.28 3.60
N ASN A 180 28.23 6.03 3.55
CA ASN A 180 29.33 5.91 4.53
C ASN A 180 29.23 6.88 5.72
N ASN A 181 28.22 7.76 5.77
CA ASN A 181 28.20 8.86 6.73
C ASN A 181 27.42 8.51 8.01
N LEU A 182 28.16 8.29 9.10
CA LEU A 182 27.67 7.83 10.43
C LEU A 182 26.57 8.72 11.04
N LYS A 183 26.42 9.98 10.57
CA LYS A 183 25.45 10.95 11.11
C LYS A 183 24.05 10.88 10.47
N THR A 184 23.91 10.38 9.25
CA THR A 184 22.62 10.38 8.53
C THR A 184 22.22 9.06 7.90
N LYS A 185 23.12 8.05 7.79
CA LYS A 185 22.85 6.68 7.28
C LYS A 185 21.84 6.63 6.10
N ASN A 186 21.94 7.57 5.17
CA ASN A 186 21.08 7.58 3.99
C ASN A 186 21.64 6.58 2.99
N THR A 187 20.84 5.58 2.64
CA THR A 187 21.13 4.64 1.57
C THR A 187 20.46 5.16 0.29
N LYS A 188 21.14 5.01 -0.85
CA LYS A 188 20.62 5.38 -2.16
C LYS A 188 19.96 4.16 -2.79
N TYR A 189 18.66 4.25 -3.05
CA TYR A 189 17.85 3.22 -3.66
C TYR A 189 17.40 3.66 -5.05
N GLU A 190 17.50 2.79 -6.03
CA GLU A 190 16.85 2.92 -7.34
C GLU A 190 15.63 2.03 -7.39
N LEU A 191 14.48 2.54 -7.85
CA LEU A 191 13.31 1.71 -8.09
C LEU A 191 13.33 1.22 -9.53
N LEU A 192 13.31 -0.10 -9.69
CA LEU A 192 13.35 -0.76 -10.99
C LEU A 192 11.95 -0.91 -11.58
N LYS A 193 10.96 -1.16 -10.71
CA LYS A 193 9.53 -1.09 -11.06
C LYS A 193 9.06 0.36 -11.05
N ASP A 194 8.51 0.81 -12.17
CA ASP A 194 8.11 2.20 -12.40
C ASP A 194 6.67 2.27 -12.93
N TYR A 195 5.71 2.37 -12.01
CA TYR A 195 4.29 2.52 -12.33
C TYR A 195 3.97 3.96 -12.74
N LYS A 196 3.02 4.14 -13.67
CA LYS A 196 2.60 5.48 -14.10
C LYS A 196 1.62 6.06 -13.08
N ILE A 197 1.92 7.23 -12.52
CA ILE A 197 0.94 7.98 -11.73
C ILE A 197 -0.05 8.64 -12.69
N ARG A 198 -1.33 8.30 -12.53
CA ARG A 198 -2.50 8.84 -13.24
C ARG A 198 -3.23 9.92 -12.46
#